data_AF-A0A2U3GSU3-F1
#
_entry.id   AF-A0A2U3GSU3-F1
#
_cell.length_a   1.000
_cell.length_b   1.000
_cell.length_c   1.000
_cell.angle_alpha   90.00
_cell.angle_beta   90.00
_cell.angle_gamma   90.00
#
_symmetry.space_group_name_H-M   'P 1'
#
loop_
_entity.id
_entity.type
_entity.pdbx_description
1 polymer ?
#
loop_
_entity_poly.entity_id
_entity_poly.type
_entity_poly.pdbx_seq_one_letter_code
_entity_poly.pdbx_strand_id
1 'polypeptide(L)'
;MTTAAAFQVLPSQTIPDDTPVLGGRRNLIPGAEVPLFSQSGYWPGDCLRRPANRVKSAWRASFPTDPLWNLRTREIAFGMLNSSHKILRDAGLFFRAENWGLSSVRQMCDKMRLIATWAVGQQMPHDLAAWAAEDWQDYLDHHALTSGTSTLANDVLTIRRLLDFAPLLTGGGLSEDPWPGKSAAEVAERTYTGELSTPSIPPAIWWPLLRAAWFYIDDMAPQILERRDQQAAAVAASAGTRRQTHRARDIDVKLAAWVQDPASLVPVHARDFRGYSAGTVMWSTLSLWLTGGVSQGVFKAGRDSDRHQMRRRMVQQLVDAGRARPVTAKEGRAALGVVDQPVRGRNRRPDDLDAQVKKWLADPANRIPVRRESSVHGPAGEPVWLTLESRVFGTVTRANVFTSGTARTRQRQQWVREAITEDRTDYIEDGDLEHALRMVRAACYVFIAALTLMRDSELQEIERNSIVEHYGSPAIASRKVKHDESRPRLKWWITEPVAQAVAVAERLSWHDSHIFATLAPPSGFLPEGTRGRAGFDAFRDIDFFIENINKTLDRT
;
A
#
# COMPACT_ATOMS: atom_id res chain seq x y z
N MET A 1 2.19 21.10 -2.71
CA MET A 1 3.45 20.92 -3.45
C MET A 1 4.53 21.52 -2.58
N THR A 2 5.21 20.69 -1.80
CA THR A 2 6.29 21.12 -0.91
C THR A 2 7.57 20.87 -1.68
N THR A 3 8.20 21.94 -2.15
CA THR A 3 9.47 21.90 -2.87
C THR A 3 10.51 21.29 -1.93
N ALA A 4 11.05 20.13 -2.29
CA ALA A 4 12.13 19.49 -1.55
C ALA A 4 13.32 20.45 -1.54
N ALA A 5 13.83 20.77 -0.34
CA ALA A 5 15.12 21.43 -0.21
C ALA A 5 16.14 20.63 -1.03
N ALA A 6 16.86 21.32 -1.93
CA ALA A 6 17.89 20.69 -2.75
C ALA A 6 18.96 20.14 -1.81
N PHE A 7 19.04 18.81 -1.70
CA PHE A 7 20.16 18.15 -1.03
C PHE A 7 21.44 18.59 -1.74
N GLN A 8 22.36 19.24 -1.04
CA GLN A 8 23.66 19.56 -1.60
C GLN A 8 24.39 18.23 -1.89
N VAL A 9 24.54 17.89 -3.17
CA VAL A 9 25.17 16.63 -3.59
C VAL A 9 26.67 16.84 -3.64
N LEU A 10 27.39 16.09 -2.80
CA LEU A 10 28.84 16.02 -2.84
C LEU A 10 29.28 14.86 -3.76
N PRO A 11 30.25 15.09 -4.67
CA PRO A 11 30.80 14.05 -5.53
C PRO A 11 31.72 13.12 -4.73
N SER A 12 31.73 11.84 -5.07
CA SER A 12 32.73 10.89 -4.54
C SER A 12 34.06 11.06 -5.29
N GLN A 13 35.18 10.88 -4.59
CA GLN A 13 36.51 10.82 -5.21
C GLN A 13 36.79 9.48 -5.89
N THR A 14 36.06 8.42 -5.53
CA THR A 14 36.33 7.04 -5.96
C THR A 14 35.24 6.47 -6.87
N ILE A 15 33.97 6.88 -6.68
CA ILE A 15 32.83 6.34 -7.41
C ILE A 15 32.24 7.41 -8.35
N PRO A 16 32.28 7.21 -9.68
CA PRO A 16 31.64 8.11 -10.63
C PRO A 16 30.12 8.19 -10.45
N ASP A 17 29.55 9.38 -10.65
CA ASP A 17 28.13 9.69 -10.43
C ASP A 17 27.15 8.93 -11.34
N ASP A 18 27.62 8.51 -12.51
CA ASP A 18 26.88 7.72 -13.51
C ASP A 18 26.98 6.20 -13.28
N THR A 19 27.68 5.77 -12.23
CA THR A 19 27.85 4.34 -11.91
C THR A 19 26.52 3.73 -11.45
N PRO A 20 26.03 2.64 -12.07
CA PRO A 20 24.88 1.90 -11.58
C PRO A 20 25.20 1.19 -10.26
N VAL A 21 24.34 1.34 -9.23
CA VAL A 21 24.65 0.88 -7.87
C VAL A 21 24.35 -0.61 -7.61
N LEU A 22 23.75 -1.31 -8.57
CA LEU A 22 23.42 -2.75 -8.50
C LEU A 22 23.98 -3.53 -9.70
N GLY A 23 25.11 -3.10 -10.26
CA GLY A 23 25.71 -3.68 -11.47
C GLY A 23 26.13 -5.15 -11.30
N GLY A 24 25.91 -5.98 -12.33
CA GLY A 24 26.43 -7.36 -12.39
C GLY A 24 25.67 -8.41 -11.58
N ARG A 25 24.52 -8.07 -10.98
CA ARG A 25 23.67 -9.02 -10.26
C ARG A 25 22.85 -9.91 -11.20
N ARG A 26 22.83 -11.22 -10.93
CA ARG A 26 22.05 -12.21 -11.71
C ARG A 26 20.54 -12.14 -11.46
N ASN A 27 20.10 -11.45 -10.40
CA ASN A 27 18.70 -11.37 -9.97
C ASN A 27 18.03 -10.02 -10.26
N LEU A 28 18.60 -9.21 -11.15
CA LEU A 28 17.95 -8.00 -11.64
C LEU A 28 16.74 -8.36 -12.50
N ILE A 29 15.67 -7.58 -12.34
CA ILE A 29 14.47 -7.70 -13.18
C ILE A 29 14.79 -7.13 -14.57
N PRO A 30 14.60 -7.92 -15.65
CA PRO A 30 14.86 -7.45 -17.01
C PRO A 30 14.08 -6.17 -17.35
N GLY A 31 14.78 -5.18 -17.91
CA GLY A 31 14.20 -3.89 -18.31
C GLY A 31 13.89 -2.92 -17.17
N ALA A 32 14.16 -3.28 -15.91
CA ALA A 32 14.00 -2.36 -14.79
C ALA A 32 15.17 -1.37 -14.71
N GLU A 33 14.87 -0.10 -14.45
CA GLU A 33 15.88 0.94 -14.25
C GLU A 33 16.68 0.69 -12.97
N VAL A 34 18.00 0.74 -13.09
CA VAL A 34 18.93 0.60 -11.96
C VAL A 34 19.30 1.99 -11.45
N PRO A 35 19.22 2.26 -10.14
CA PRO A 35 19.63 3.54 -9.59
C PRO A 35 21.11 3.83 -9.85
N LEU A 36 21.42 5.11 -10.06
CA LEU A 36 22.78 5.61 -10.23
C LEU A 36 23.33 6.16 -8.90
N PHE A 37 24.64 6.17 -8.76
CA PHE A 37 25.31 6.63 -7.56
C PHE A 37 24.99 8.10 -7.21
N SER A 38 24.84 8.95 -8.22
CA SER A 38 24.42 10.36 -8.09
C SER A 38 23.08 10.59 -7.38
N GLN A 39 22.23 9.57 -7.28
CA GLN A 39 20.93 9.69 -6.59
C GLN A 39 21.13 9.78 -5.07
N SER A 40 21.11 11.01 -4.54
CA SER A 40 21.39 11.32 -3.13
C SER A 40 20.20 11.17 -2.18
N GLY A 41 18.96 11.10 -2.68
CA GLY A 41 17.78 10.97 -1.81
C GLY A 41 17.59 9.55 -1.25
N TYR A 42 17.50 8.58 -2.14
CA TYR A 42 17.37 7.16 -1.82
C TYR A 42 17.61 6.33 -3.09
N TRP A 43 17.99 5.06 -2.91
CA TRP A 43 18.03 4.09 -4.01
C TRP A 43 16.83 3.14 -3.94
N PRO A 44 15.91 3.18 -4.92
CA PRO A 44 14.80 2.24 -4.98
C PRO A 44 15.28 0.82 -5.28
N GLY A 45 14.68 -0.18 -4.63
CA GLY A 45 14.91 -1.58 -4.94
C GLY A 45 14.03 -2.13 -6.07
N ASP A 46 13.45 -1.26 -6.91
CA ASP A 46 12.45 -1.63 -7.92
C ASP A 46 13.03 -2.54 -9.02
N CYS A 47 14.35 -2.52 -9.24
CA CYS A 47 15.06 -3.46 -10.12
C CYS A 47 15.33 -4.83 -9.49
N LEU A 48 14.93 -5.05 -8.24
CA LEU A 48 15.02 -6.32 -7.52
C LEU A 48 13.62 -6.82 -7.14
N ARG A 49 13.46 -8.14 -7.00
CA ARG A 49 12.21 -8.70 -6.46
C ARG A 49 11.99 -8.21 -5.03
N ARG A 50 10.93 -7.42 -4.82
CA ARG A 50 10.48 -6.98 -3.50
C ARG A 50 9.91 -8.16 -2.71
N PRO A 51 10.35 -8.40 -1.46
CA PRO A 51 9.71 -9.37 -0.57
C PRO A 51 8.25 -9.00 -0.28
N ALA A 52 7.36 -9.99 -0.24
CA ALA A 52 5.93 -9.79 0.00
C ALA A 52 5.65 -9.07 1.33
N ASN A 53 6.40 -9.38 2.39
CA ASN A 53 6.27 -8.74 3.70
C ASN A 53 6.78 -7.28 3.75
N ARG A 54 7.24 -6.71 2.63
CA ARG A 54 7.72 -5.33 2.55
C ARG A 54 6.83 -4.48 1.66
N VAL A 55 6.41 -3.32 2.16
CA VAL A 55 5.70 -2.32 1.35
C VAL A 55 6.64 -1.67 0.34
N LYS A 56 6.11 -1.24 -0.82
CA LYS A 56 6.91 -0.66 -1.91
C LYS A 56 7.75 0.53 -1.43
N SER A 57 7.16 1.44 -0.66
CA SER A 57 7.85 2.63 -0.12
C SER A 57 9.00 2.31 0.84
N ALA A 58 9.01 1.12 1.45
CA ALA A 58 10.07 0.67 2.36
C ALA A 58 11.13 -0.17 1.65
N TRP A 59 10.93 -0.54 0.38
CA TRP A 59 11.87 -1.32 -0.41
C TRP A 59 12.88 -0.41 -1.12
N ARG A 60 13.66 0.31 -0.31
CA ARG A 60 14.66 1.29 -0.75
C ARG A 60 15.75 1.45 0.31
N ALA A 61 16.93 1.90 -0.08
CA ALA A 61 17.96 2.41 0.83
C ALA A 61 17.82 3.93 0.93
N SER A 62 17.63 4.49 2.13
CA SER A 62 17.42 5.93 2.34
C SER A 62 18.61 6.54 3.06
N PHE A 63 19.04 7.73 2.63
CA PHE A 63 20.28 8.33 3.09
C PHE A 63 20.05 9.46 4.12
N PRO A 64 21.06 9.78 4.95
CA PRO A 64 21.05 10.96 5.81
C PRO A 64 20.81 12.26 5.02
N THR A 65 20.26 13.27 5.71
CA THR A 65 20.04 14.59 5.12
C THR A 65 21.31 15.43 5.09
N ASP A 66 22.24 15.21 6.02
CA ASP A 66 23.55 15.86 6.05
C ASP A 66 24.39 15.44 4.82
N PRO A 67 24.94 16.37 4.03
CA PRO A 67 25.63 16.06 2.78
C PRO A 67 26.83 15.10 2.91
N LEU A 68 27.64 15.23 3.96
CA LEU A 68 28.83 14.41 4.15
C LEU A 68 28.46 13.01 4.64
N TRP A 69 27.57 12.90 5.62
CA TRP A 69 27.03 11.62 6.06
C TRP A 69 26.26 10.91 4.94
N ASN A 70 25.56 11.66 4.08
CA ASN A 70 24.91 11.14 2.89
C ASN A 70 25.90 10.48 1.93
N LEU A 71 26.95 11.20 1.55
CA LEU A 71 27.99 10.70 0.66
C LEU A 71 28.64 9.43 1.23
N ARG A 72 29.08 9.45 2.49
CA ARG A 72 29.66 8.27 3.15
C ARG A 72 28.72 7.07 3.17
N THR A 73 27.45 7.32 3.47
CA THR A 73 26.44 6.25 3.47
C THR A 73 26.25 5.66 2.07
N ARG A 74 26.26 6.49 1.02
CA ARG A 74 26.21 6.03 -0.37
C ARG A 74 27.44 5.22 -0.73
N GLU A 75 28.64 5.65 -0.37
CA GLU A 75 29.89 4.94 -0.67
C GLU A 75 29.92 3.55 0.00
N ILE A 76 29.56 3.45 1.28
CA ILE A 76 29.43 2.16 1.98
C ILE A 76 28.32 1.30 1.36
N ALA A 77 27.16 1.88 1.09
CA ALA A 77 26.05 1.16 0.47
C ALA A 77 26.45 0.59 -0.90
N PHE A 78 27.17 1.37 -1.71
CA PHE A 78 27.72 0.92 -2.99
C PHE A 78 28.68 -0.25 -2.81
N GLY A 79 29.63 -0.12 -1.87
CA GLY A 79 30.60 -1.17 -1.58
C GLY A 79 29.95 -2.48 -1.11
N MET A 80 28.94 -2.39 -0.25
CA MET A 80 28.16 -3.55 0.19
C MET A 80 27.32 -4.16 -0.95
N LEU A 81 26.76 -3.36 -1.85
CA LEU A 81 25.96 -3.90 -2.95
C LEU A 81 26.82 -4.56 -4.04
N ASN A 82 28.11 -4.19 -4.13
CA ASN A 82 29.03 -4.55 -5.21
C ASN A 82 30.40 -5.01 -4.65
N SER A 83 30.37 -5.98 -3.74
CA SER A 83 31.52 -6.52 -2.99
C SER A 83 32.72 -6.96 -3.84
N SER A 84 32.49 -7.36 -5.10
CA SER A 84 33.50 -7.82 -6.05
C SER A 84 33.83 -6.82 -7.17
N HIS A 85 33.36 -5.57 -7.07
CA HIS A 85 33.52 -4.58 -8.12
C HIS A 85 34.97 -4.09 -8.27
N LYS A 86 35.36 -3.68 -9.48
CA LYS A 86 36.72 -3.19 -9.76
C LYS A 86 37.10 -1.99 -8.88
N ILE A 87 36.18 -1.04 -8.69
CA ILE A 87 36.41 0.14 -7.84
C ILE A 87 36.88 -0.24 -6.43
N LEU A 88 36.30 -1.29 -5.83
CA LEU A 88 36.69 -1.74 -4.49
C LEU A 88 38.10 -2.33 -4.51
N ARG A 89 38.42 -3.14 -5.53
CA ARG A 89 39.75 -3.72 -5.69
C ARG A 89 40.83 -2.66 -5.94
N ASP A 90 40.51 -1.63 -6.72
CA ASP A 90 41.42 -0.50 -6.98
C ASP A 90 41.68 0.30 -5.68
N ALA A 91 40.69 0.36 -4.79
CA ALA A 91 40.82 0.92 -3.44
C ALA A 91 41.47 -0.05 -2.42
N GLY A 92 41.93 -1.23 -2.85
CA GLY A 92 42.56 -2.24 -1.99
C GLY A 92 41.60 -3.06 -1.12
N LEU A 93 40.30 -2.99 -1.38
CA LEU A 93 39.26 -3.71 -0.63
C LEU A 93 38.92 -5.04 -1.30
N PHE A 94 39.08 -6.13 -0.55
CA PHE A 94 38.82 -7.49 -1.01
C PHE A 94 37.79 -8.18 -0.10
N PHE A 95 36.55 -8.29 -0.58
CA PHE A 95 35.47 -9.01 0.10
C PHE A 95 35.17 -10.35 -0.57
N ARG A 96 34.38 -11.21 0.10
CA ARG A 96 33.84 -12.41 -0.54
C ARG A 96 32.98 -12.01 -1.74
N ALA A 97 32.95 -12.87 -2.76
CA ALA A 97 32.23 -12.59 -4.02
C ALA A 97 30.70 -12.52 -3.87
N GLU A 98 30.16 -12.87 -2.70
CA GLU A 98 28.73 -12.76 -2.39
C GLU A 98 28.39 -11.34 -1.97
N ASN A 99 27.58 -10.66 -2.78
CA ASN A 99 27.12 -9.32 -2.47
C ASN A 99 26.12 -9.34 -1.30
N TRP A 100 26.11 -8.25 -0.52
CA TRP A 100 25.09 -8.09 0.50
C TRP A 100 23.72 -7.80 -0.14
N GLY A 101 22.66 -8.42 0.38
CA GLY A 101 21.31 -8.12 -0.08
C GLY A 101 20.86 -6.71 0.29
N LEU A 102 19.93 -6.13 -0.50
CA LEU A 102 19.38 -4.79 -0.25
C LEU A 102 18.79 -4.64 1.17
N SER A 103 18.26 -5.71 1.77
CA SER A 103 17.76 -5.68 3.14
C SER A 103 18.84 -5.32 4.17
N SER A 104 20.06 -5.87 4.01
CA SER A 104 21.20 -5.59 4.90
C SER A 104 21.73 -4.17 4.69
N VAL A 105 21.81 -3.75 3.43
CA VAL A 105 22.23 -2.39 3.07
C VAL A 105 21.24 -1.36 3.60
N ARG A 106 19.94 -1.61 3.48
CA ARG A 106 18.91 -0.74 4.07
C ARG A 106 19.06 -0.62 5.58
N GLN A 107 19.31 -1.73 6.28
CA GLN A 107 19.54 -1.71 7.73
C GLN A 107 20.77 -0.88 8.11
N MET A 108 21.87 -1.00 7.36
CA MET A 108 23.06 -0.18 7.53
C MET A 108 22.75 1.30 7.29
N CYS A 109 22.04 1.64 6.20
CA CYS A 109 21.63 3.01 5.91
C CYS A 109 20.73 3.61 7.00
N ASP A 110 19.78 2.84 7.53
CA ASP A 110 18.92 3.27 8.63
C ASP A 110 19.74 3.61 9.88
N LYS A 111 20.79 2.84 10.19
CA LYS A 111 21.70 3.09 11.32
C LYS A 111 22.64 4.27 11.09
N MET A 112 23.20 4.39 9.89
CA MET A 112 23.97 5.56 9.48
C MET A 112 23.16 6.86 9.61
N ARG A 113 21.84 6.81 9.37
CA ARG A 113 20.95 7.95 9.64
C ARG A 113 20.85 8.29 11.11
N LEU A 114 20.76 7.30 12.00
CA LEU A 114 20.73 7.52 13.45
C LEU A 114 22.04 8.13 13.94
N ILE A 115 23.19 7.58 13.51
CA ILE A 115 24.52 8.13 13.81
C ILE A 115 24.61 9.58 13.32
N ALA A 116 24.23 9.84 12.06
CA ALA A 116 24.30 11.19 11.49
C ALA A 116 23.39 12.19 12.23
N THR A 117 22.16 11.80 12.59
CA THR A 117 21.25 12.67 13.35
C THR A 117 21.82 12.99 14.74
N TRP A 118 22.38 12.00 15.43
CA TRP A 118 23.02 12.23 16.73
C TRP A 118 24.26 13.13 16.60
N ALA A 119 25.16 12.82 15.66
CA ALA A 119 26.38 13.57 15.40
C ALA A 119 26.11 15.06 15.15
N VAL A 120 25.14 15.35 14.27
CA VAL A 120 24.72 16.73 13.95
C VAL A 120 24.09 17.41 15.17
N GLY A 121 23.28 16.68 15.95
CA GLY A 121 22.67 17.20 17.18
C GLY A 121 23.70 17.57 18.25
N GLN A 122 24.75 16.77 18.39
CA GLN A 122 25.87 16.98 19.31
C GLN A 122 26.96 17.90 18.75
N GLN A 123 26.79 18.44 17.53
CA GLN A 123 27.76 19.29 16.85
C GLN A 123 29.15 18.65 16.67
N MET A 124 29.18 17.33 16.49
CA MET A 124 30.41 16.59 16.30
C MET A 124 31.12 17.01 15.01
N PRO A 125 32.48 16.99 14.98
CA PRO A 125 33.23 17.29 13.77
C PRO A 125 32.86 16.31 12.65
N HIS A 126 32.81 16.81 11.42
CA HIS A 126 32.53 15.94 10.28
C HIS A 126 33.68 14.96 10.00
N ASP A 127 34.92 15.30 10.35
CA ASP A 127 36.06 14.40 10.22
C ASP A 127 35.99 13.28 11.27
N LEU A 128 35.86 12.03 10.81
CA LEU A 128 35.77 10.87 11.71
C LEU A 128 37.10 10.53 12.37
N ALA A 129 38.23 10.97 11.81
CA ALA A 129 39.54 10.80 12.44
C ALA A 129 39.69 11.67 13.69
N ALA A 130 38.83 12.69 13.87
CA ALA A 130 38.80 13.53 15.06
C ALA A 130 37.96 12.94 16.20
N TRP A 131 37.25 11.83 15.95
CA TRP A 131 36.40 11.19 16.96
C TRP A 131 37.23 10.20 17.78
N ALA A 132 37.13 10.28 19.09
CA ALA A 132 37.73 9.34 20.01
C ALA A 132 36.83 8.10 20.21
N ALA A 133 37.37 7.07 20.85
CA ALA A 133 36.60 5.87 21.15
C ALA A 133 35.41 6.17 22.09
N GLU A 134 35.58 7.15 22.99
CA GLU A 134 34.58 7.64 23.91
C GLU A 134 33.39 8.27 23.18
N ASP A 135 33.61 8.99 22.07
CA ASP A 135 32.52 9.59 21.28
C ASP A 135 31.60 8.52 20.66
N TRP A 136 32.19 7.39 20.23
CA TRP A 136 31.43 6.25 19.74
C TRP A 136 30.68 5.53 20.85
N GLN A 137 31.26 5.48 22.06
CA GLN A 137 30.59 4.95 23.24
C GLN A 137 29.41 5.84 23.65
N ASP A 138 29.57 7.16 23.65
CA ASP A 138 28.50 8.12 23.95
C ASP A 138 27.31 7.97 22.99
N TYR A 139 27.57 7.72 21.70
CA TYR A 139 26.51 7.39 20.74
C TYR A 139 25.79 6.07 21.11
N LEU A 140 26.53 5.02 21.47
CA LEU A 140 25.93 3.75 21.87
C LEU A 140 25.10 3.89 23.14
N ASP A 141 25.60 4.59 24.15
CA ASP A 141 24.92 4.84 25.41
C ASP A 141 23.64 5.67 25.18
N HIS A 142 23.71 6.69 24.33
CA HIS A 142 22.54 7.45 23.91
C HIS A 142 21.49 6.55 23.23
N HIS A 143 21.90 5.66 22.33
CA HIS A 143 20.97 4.79 21.62
C HIS A 143 20.42 3.68 22.53
N ALA A 144 21.19 3.22 23.52
CA ALA A 144 20.80 2.22 24.50
C ALA A 144 19.59 2.63 25.33
N LEU A 145 19.37 3.94 25.51
CA LEU A 145 18.17 4.49 26.18
C LEU A 145 16.85 4.07 25.51
N THR A 146 16.89 3.69 24.22
CA THR A 146 15.69 3.38 23.43
C THR A 146 15.76 2.05 22.68
N SER A 147 16.89 1.33 22.79
CA SER A 147 17.18 0.15 21.98
C SER A 147 17.75 -1.00 22.81
N GLY A 148 17.37 -2.24 22.46
CA GLY A 148 17.93 -3.44 23.08
C GLY A 148 19.33 -3.80 22.55
N THR A 149 20.05 -4.66 23.30
CA THR A 149 21.44 -5.08 23.04
C THR A 149 21.68 -5.67 21.65
N SER A 150 20.69 -6.37 21.07
CA SER A 150 20.80 -6.89 19.69
C SER A 150 20.82 -5.77 18.64
N THR A 151 20.11 -4.67 18.89
CA THR A 151 20.13 -3.50 18.01
C THR A 151 21.47 -2.79 18.12
N LEU A 152 21.97 -2.60 19.34
CA LEU A 152 23.27 -1.98 19.62
C LEU A 152 24.43 -2.77 19.01
N ALA A 153 24.41 -4.10 19.07
CA ALA A 153 25.42 -4.92 18.39
C ALA A 153 25.45 -4.67 16.87
N ASN A 154 24.30 -4.39 16.25
CA ASN A 154 24.26 -4.01 14.84
C ASN A 154 24.72 -2.56 14.60
N ASP A 155 24.60 -1.66 15.58
CA ASP A 155 25.23 -0.32 15.52
C ASP A 155 26.74 -0.43 15.52
N VAL A 156 27.31 -1.24 16.43
CA VAL A 156 28.76 -1.54 16.45
C VAL A 156 29.23 -2.08 15.10
N LEU A 157 28.50 -3.04 14.53
CA LEU A 157 28.81 -3.54 13.18
C LEU A 157 28.74 -2.47 12.10
N THR A 158 27.83 -1.49 12.23
CA THR A 158 27.68 -0.39 11.28
C THR A 158 28.83 0.61 11.42
N ILE A 159 29.24 0.91 12.65
CA ILE A 159 30.40 1.78 12.95
C ILE A 159 31.68 1.13 12.39
N ARG A 160 31.86 -0.18 12.57
CA ARG A 160 32.98 -0.90 11.96
C ARG A 160 32.95 -0.91 10.42
N ARG A 161 31.81 -0.68 9.77
CA ARG A 161 31.79 -0.47 8.31
C ARG A 161 32.47 0.83 7.90
N LEU A 162 32.51 1.84 8.76
CA LEU A 162 33.26 3.09 8.51
C LEU A 162 34.78 2.83 8.51
N LEU A 163 35.23 1.80 9.22
CA LEU A 163 36.61 1.32 9.19
C LEU A 163 36.84 0.40 7.97
N ASP A 164 36.00 -0.62 7.79
CA ASP A 164 36.14 -1.61 6.71
C ASP A 164 36.19 -0.97 5.31
N PHE A 165 35.45 0.12 5.11
CA PHE A 165 35.36 0.84 3.84
C PHE A 165 36.17 2.13 3.82
N ALA A 166 37.00 2.42 4.84
CA ALA A 166 37.75 3.69 4.93
C ALA A 166 38.53 4.06 3.64
N PRO A 167 39.22 3.13 2.94
CA PRO A 167 39.90 3.44 1.67
C PRO A 167 38.98 3.87 0.52
N LEU A 168 37.68 3.56 0.60
CA LEU A 168 36.68 3.94 -0.40
C LEU A 168 36.08 5.32 -0.12
N LEU A 169 36.09 5.77 1.15
CA LEU A 169 35.34 6.92 1.63
C LEU A 169 35.99 8.25 1.26
N THR A 170 35.20 9.16 0.70
CA THR A 170 35.63 10.54 0.44
C THR A 170 35.84 11.27 1.77
N GLY A 171 37.06 11.80 1.98
CA GLY A 171 37.44 12.44 3.23
C GLY A 171 37.81 11.46 4.36
N GLY A 172 38.00 10.18 4.03
CA GLY A 172 38.43 9.16 4.99
C GLY A 172 37.30 8.56 5.82
N GLY A 173 37.57 7.37 6.34
CA GLY A 173 36.72 6.66 7.28
C GLY A 173 37.24 6.73 8.70
N LEU A 174 36.85 5.74 9.50
CA LEU A 174 37.40 5.56 10.83
C LEU A 174 38.86 5.07 10.73
N SER A 175 39.76 5.60 11.56
CA SER A 175 41.18 5.27 11.56
C SER A 175 41.49 3.95 12.28
N GLU A 176 40.76 3.65 13.36
CA GLU A 176 40.97 2.46 14.20
C GLU A 176 39.65 1.92 14.76
N ASP A 177 39.64 0.65 15.18
CA ASP A 177 38.44 0.07 15.83
C ASP A 177 38.28 0.68 17.24
N PRO A 178 37.14 1.33 17.58
CA PRO A 178 36.93 1.94 18.89
C PRO A 178 36.91 0.91 20.03
N TRP A 179 36.65 -0.36 19.71
CA TRP A 179 36.57 -1.44 20.67
C TRP A 179 37.48 -2.62 20.28
N PRO A 180 38.81 -2.41 20.31
CA PRO A 180 39.75 -3.41 19.82
C PRO A 180 39.65 -4.71 20.64
N GLY A 181 39.61 -5.83 19.93
CA GLY A 181 39.54 -7.16 20.55
C GLY A 181 38.17 -7.55 21.11
N LYS A 182 37.16 -6.67 21.09
CA LYS A 182 35.80 -6.97 21.54
C LYS A 182 34.90 -7.31 20.35
N SER A 183 34.10 -8.36 20.46
CA SER A 183 33.02 -8.64 19.52
C SER A 183 31.90 -7.59 19.64
N ALA A 184 31.12 -7.41 18.58
CA ALA A 184 29.97 -6.50 18.62
C ALA A 184 28.93 -6.89 19.68
N ALA A 185 28.86 -8.17 20.05
CA ALA A 185 28.02 -8.65 21.14
C ALA A 185 28.58 -8.21 22.49
N GLU A 186 29.89 -8.34 22.73
CA GLU A 186 30.53 -7.90 23.98
C GLU A 186 30.43 -6.38 24.17
N VAL A 187 30.63 -5.59 23.11
CA VAL A 187 30.49 -4.13 23.17
C VAL A 187 29.05 -3.72 23.51
N ALA A 188 28.07 -4.41 22.94
CA ALA A 188 26.66 -4.16 23.20
C ALA A 188 26.16 -4.80 24.51
N GLU A 189 27.06 -5.33 25.35
CA GLU A 189 26.77 -6.09 26.57
C GLU A 189 25.71 -7.17 26.35
N ARG A 190 25.75 -7.78 25.17
CA ARG A 190 24.81 -8.81 24.76
C ARG A 190 25.25 -10.14 25.35
N THR A 191 24.72 -10.46 26.53
CA THR A 191 24.93 -11.76 27.17
C THR A 191 24.31 -12.86 26.32
N TYR A 192 25.14 -13.75 25.79
CA TYR A 192 24.68 -15.01 25.21
C TYR A 192 24.47 -16.00 26.36
N THR A 193 23.24 -16.11 26.86
CA THR A 193 22.91 -16.98 27.99
C THR A 193 22.88 -18.47 27.62
N GLY A 194 23.10 -18.84 26.35
CA GLY A 194 22.89 -20.19 25.84
C GLY A 194 21.41 -20.61 25.77
N GLU A 195 20.54 -19.89 26.45
CA GLU A 195 19.09 -19.99 26.35
C GLU A 195 18.61 -19.38 25.03
N LEU A 196 17.58 -19.99 24.45
CA LEU A 196 16.95 -19.48 23.23
C LEU A 196 16.45 -18.04 23.47
N SER A 197 17.01 -17.08 22.71
CA SER A 197 16.58 -15.66 22.76
C SER A 197 15.08 -15.47 22.52
N THR A 198 14.42 -16.44 21.88
CA THR A 198 12.97 -16.56 21.85
C THR A 198 12.63 -17.80 22.67
N PRO A 199 12.16 -17.66 23.92
CA PRO A 199 11.81 -18.81 24.74
C PRO A 199 10.76 -19.65 24.01
N SER A 200 10.85 -20.98 24.15
CA SER A 200 9.84 -21.87 23.58
C SER A 200 8.48 -21.55 24.20
N ILE A 201 7.44 -21.44 23.37
CA ILE A 201 6.09 -21.19 23.86
C ILE A 201 5.65 -22.40 24.69
N PRO A 202 5.31 -22.23 25.97
CA PRO A 202 4.90 -23.35 26.83
C PRO A 202 3.72 -24.11 26.23
N PRO A 203 3.65 -25.45 26.37
CA PRO A 203 2.52 -26.25 25.85
C PRO A 203 1.15 -25.75 26.33
N ALA A 204 1.08 -25.24 27.55
CA ALA A 204 -0.14 -24.68 28.14
C ALA A 204 -0.66 -23.41 27.42
N ILE A 205 0.20 -22.71 26.67
CA ILE A 205 -0.16 -21.55 25.83
C ILE A 205 -0.28 -21.96 24.37
N TRP A 206 0.65 -22.80 23.91
CA TRP A 206 0.74 -23.26 22.53
C TRP A 206 -0.51 -24.02 22.06
N TRP A 207 -0.95 -25.01 22.84
CA TRP A 207 -2.08 -25.85 22.42
C TRP A 207 -3.42 -25.11 22.37
N PRO A 208 -3.78 -24.25 23.35
CA PRO A 208 -4.96 -23.40 23.23
C PRO A 208 -4.93 -22.49 21.99
N LEU A 209 -3.78 -21.86 21.69
CA LEU A 209 -3.63 -21.01 20.51
C LEU A 209 -3.90 -21.79 19.23
N LEU A 210 -3.32 -22.98 19.08
CA LEU A 210 -3.55 -23.85 17.92
C LEU A 210 -5.00 -24.32 17.81
N ARG A 211 -5.65 -24.68 18.92
CA ARG A 211 -7.07 -25.07 18.92
C ARG A 211 -7.97 -23.92 18.49
N ALA A 212 -7.73 -22.72 19.01
CA ALA A 212 -8.49 -21.55 18.62
C ALA A 212 -8.26 -21.20 17.14
N ALA A 213 -7.02 -21.27 16.66
CA ALA A 213 -6.72 -21.11 15.24
C ALA A 213 -7.46 -22.14 14.38
N TRP A 214 -7.43 -23.42 14.77
CA TRP A 214 -8.14 -24.47 14.05
C TRP A 214 -9.64 -24.25 14.02
N PHE A 215 -10.27 -23.89 15.15
CA PHE A 215 -11.70 -23.57 15.21
C PHE A 215 -12.09 -22.45 14.23
N TYR A 216 -11.27 -21.40 14.12
CA TYR A 216 -11.53 -20.34 13.15
C TYR A 216 -11.38 -20.80 11.69
N ILE A 217 -10.46 -21.74 11.41
CA ILE A 217 -10.19 -22.27 10.07
C ILE A 217 -11.27 -23.26 9.63
N ASP A 218 -11.64 -24.18 10.51
CA ASP A 218 -12.50 -25.33 10.21
C ASP A 218 -13.98 -24.98 10.37
N ASP A 219 -14.36 -24.43 11.52
CA ASP A 219 -15.77 -24.18 11.85
C ASP A 219 -16.28 -22.81 11.37
N MET A 220 -15.47 -21.75 11.54
CA MET A 220 -15.93 -20.36 11.31
C MET A 220 -15.68 -19.86 9.90
N ALA A 221 -14.57 -20.24 9.27
CA ALA A 221 -14.18 -19.72 7.96
C ALA A 221 -15.23 -19.93 6.86
N PRO A 222 -15.92 -21.08 6.74
CA PRO A 222 -16.94 -21.28 5.71
C PRO A 222 -18.04 -20.20 5.75
N GLN A 223 -18.56 -19.92 6.95
CA GLN A 223 -19.66 -18.98 7.19
C GLN A 223 -19.20 -17.52 6.97
N ILE A 224 -18.01 -17.18 7.45
CA ILE A 224 -17.41 -15.85 7.30
C ILE A 224 -17.14 -15.54 5.82
N LEU A 225 -16.56 -16.50 5.08
CA LEU A 225 -16.23 -16.34 3.67
C LEU A 225 -17.50 -16.31 2.80
N GLU A 226 -18.52 -17.11 3.12
CA GLU A 226 -19.81 -17.04 2.43
C GLU A 226 -20.46 -15.65 2.60
N ARG A 227 -20.51 -15.13 3.83
CA ARG A 227 -21.02 -13.77 4.10
C ARG A 227 -20.25 -12.69 3.34
N ARG A 228 -18.92 -12.82 3.24
CA ARG A 228 -18.07 -11.95 2.41
C ARG A 228 -18.44 -12.03 0.94
N ASP A 229 -18.59 -13.24 0.40
CA ASP A 229 -18.88 -13.46 -1.02
C ASP A 229 -20.27 -12.91 -1.38
N GLN A 230 -21.26 -13.10 -0.50
CA GLN A 230 -22.60 -12.50 -0.63
C GLN A 230 -22.54 -10.96 -0.62
N GLN A 231 -21.77 -10.36 0.30
CA GLN A 231 -21.61 -8.90 0.35
C GLN A 231 -20.91 -8.36 -0.91
N ALA A 232 -19.87 -9.04 -1.39
CA ALA A 232 -19.18 -8.67 -2.62
C ALA A 232 -20.11 -8.74 -3.84
N ALA A 233 -20.91 -9.81 -3.94
CA ALA A 233 -21.92 -9.97 -5.00
C ALA A 233 -22.99 -8.87 -4.95
N ALA A 234 -23.50 -8.53 -3.76
CA ALA A 234 -24.47 -7.45 -3.58
C ALA A 234 -23.90 -6.07 -3.99
N VAL A 235 -22.63 -5.81 -3.66
CA VAL A 235 -21.92 -4.60 -4.09
C VAL A 235 -21.71 -4.58 -5.60
N ALA A 236 -21.33 -5.70 -6.21
CA ALA A 236 -21.15 -5.82 -7.66
C ALA A 236 -22.46 -5.60 -8.43
N ALA A 237 -23.56 -6.21 -7.97
CA ALA A 237 -24.90 -6.01 -8.53
C ALA A 237 -25.33 -4.52 -8.45
N SER A 238 -25.01 -3.85 -7.34
CA SER A 238 -25.25 -2.41 -7.16
C SER A 238 -24.32 -1.53 -8.02
N ALA A 239 -23.12 -2.03 -8.35
CA ALA A 239 -22.15 -1.35 -9.20
C ALA A 239 -22.47 -1.44 -10.70
N GLY A 240 -23.20 -2.46 -11.16
CA GLY A 240 -23.75 -2.51 -12.52
C GLY A 240 -24.63 -1.31 -12.86
N THR A 241 -25.21 -0.67 -11.85
CA THR A 241 -26.01 0.56 -11.95
C THR A 241 -25.18 1.84 -11.78
N ARG A 242 -23.85 1.75 -11.55
CA ARG A 242 -22.98 2.92 -11.44
C ARG A 242 -22.71 3.52 -12.84
N ARG A 243 -23.10 4.79 -13.02
CA ARG A 243 -22.50 5.76 -13.97
C ARG A 243 -20.98 5.54 -14.07
N GLN A 244 -20.49 5.10 -15.24
CA GLN A 244 -19.06 5.05 -15.55
C GLN A 244 -18.49 6.46 -15.43
N THR A 245 -17.68 6.71 -14.41
CA THR A 245 -16.93 7.97 -14.28
C THR A 245 -15.57 7.76 -14.91
N HIS A 246 -15.35 8.27 -16.13
CA HIS A 246 -14.03 8.29 -16.73
C HIS A 246 -13.08 9.14 -15.87
N ARG A 247 -11.88 8.63 -15.56
CA ARG A 247 -10.88 9.39 -14.82
C ARG A 247 -10.39 10.56 -15.67
N ALA A 248 -9.83 11.58 -15.02
CA ALA A 248 -9.25 12.72 -15.73
C ALA A 248 -8.16 12.30 -16.74
N ARG A 249 -7.33 11.31 -16.38
CA ARG A 249 -6.30 10.74 -17.28
C ARG A 249 -6.90 10.01 -18.48
N ASP A 250 -7.97 9.24 -18.29
CA ASP A 250 -8.64 8.54 -19.39
C ASP A 250 -9.24 9.54 -20.38
N ILE A 251 -9.77 10.66 -19.87
CA ILE A 251 -10.28 11.76 -20.70
C ILE A 251 -9.14 12.45 -21.47
N ASP A 252 -7.98 12.64 -20.84
CA ASP A 252 -6.81 13.24 -21.50
C ASP A 252 -6.27 12.33 -22.61
N VAL A 253 -6.20 11.02 -22.39
CA VAL A 253 -5.80 10.03 -23.40
C VAL A 253 -6.81 10.01 -24.56
N LYS A 254 -8.11 10.00 -24.26
CA LYS A 254 -9.16 10.09 -25.29
C LYS A 254 -9.06 11.38 -26.10
N LEU A 255 -8.80 12.52 -25.45
CA LEU A 255 -8.63 13.79 -26.15
C LEU A 255 -7.37 13.79 -27.01
N ALA A 256 -6.26 13.26 -26.52
CA ALA A 256 -5.02 13.14 -27.31
C ALA A 256 -5.22 12.25 -28.54
N ALA A 257 -5.87 11.09 -28.39
CA ALA A 257 -6.21 10.21 -29.51
C ALA A 257 -7.14 10.91 -30.51
N TRP A 258 -8.16 11.63 -30.03
CA TRP A 258 -9.10 12.39 -30.85
C TRP A 258 -8.41 13.53 -31.62
N VAL A 259 -7.42 14.19 -31.02
CA VAL A 259 -6.63 15.24 -31.68
C VAL A 259 -5.77 14.66 -32.81
N GLN A 260 -5.20 13.48 -32.61
CA GLN A 260 -4.33 12.81 -33.58
C GLN A 260 -5.09 12.18 -34.76
N ASP A 261 -6.35 11.80 -34.57
CA ASP A 261 -7.19 11.27 -35.64
C ASP A 261 -7.52 12.38 -36.66
N PRO A 262 -7.07 12.30 -37.93
CA PRO A 262 -7.33 13.35 -38.94
C PRO A 262 -8.81 13.56 -39.25
N ALA A 263 -9.67 12.56 -39.05
CA ALA A 263 -11.11 12.63 -39.34
C ALA A 263 -11.91 13.34 -38.24
N SER A 264 -11.29 13.62 -37.09
CA SER A 264 -11.96 14.26 -35.96
C SER A 264 -12.18 15.76 -36.19
N LEU A 265 -13.43 16.22 -36.06
CA LEU A 265 -13.85 17.62 -36.31
C LEU A 265 -14.45 18.27 -35.06
N VAL A 266 -14.01 19.48 -34.72
CA VAL A 266 -14.49 20.23 -33.55
C VAL A 266 -15.88 20.82 -33.82
N PRO A 267 -16.91 20.55 -32.99
CA PRO A 267 -18.22 21.15 -33.17
C PRO A 267 -18.16 22.65 -32.83
N VAL A 268 -18.50 23.49 -33.81
CA VAL A 268 -18.63 24.93 -33.65
C VAL A 268 -20.06 25.38 -33.93
N HIS A 269 -20.47 26.51 -33.35
CA HIS A 269 -21.79 27.08 -33.55
C HIS A 269 -22.03 27.40 -35.04
N ALA A 270 -23.00 26.73 -35.68
CA ALA A 270 -23.34 27.00 -37.09
C ALA A 270 -23.99 28.37 -37.32
N ARG A 271 -24.53 28.99 -36.27
CA ARG A 271 -25.15 30.31 -36.25
C ARG A 271 -25.00 30.91 -34.86
N ASP A 272 -25.20 32.22 -34.75
CA ASP A 272 -25.23 32.91 -33.48
C ASP A 272 -26.28 32.27 -32.55
N PHE A 273 -25.88 31.98 -31.31
CA PHE A 273 -26.71 31.26 -30.36
C PHE A 273 -26.44 31.71 -28.93
N ARG A 274 -27.43 32.35 -28.29
CA ARG A 274 -27.40 32.76 -26.87
C ARG A 274 -26.10 33.46 -26.44
N GLY A 275 -25.65 34.44 -27.24
CA GLY A 275 -24.45 35.22 -26.97
C GLY A 275 -23.13 34.58 -27.41
N TYR A 276 -23.16 33.42 -28.07
CA TYR A 276 -22.01 32.84 -28.77
C TYR A 276 -22.13 33.09 -30.28
N SER A 277 -21.11 33.67 -30.89
CA SER A 277 -21.07 33.91 -32.33
C SER A 277 -20.87 32.62 -33.12
N ALA A 278 -21.35 32.59 -34.36
CA ALA A 278 -21.06 31.55 -35.33
C ALA A 278 -19.54 31.30 -35.42
N GLY A 279 -19.14 30.03 -35.51
CA GLY A 279 -17.74 29.60 -35.50
C GLY A 279 -17.12 29.39 -34.11
N THR A 280 -17.80 29.77 -33.02
CA THR A 280 -17.30 29.52 -31.66
C THR A 280 -17.46 28.05 -31.25
N VAL A 281 -16.50 27.49 -30.51
CA VAL A 281 -16.52 26.08 -30.05
C VAL A 281 -17.69 25.76 -29.11
N MET A 282 -18.39 24.67 -29.40
CA MET A 282 -19.47 24.14 -28.58
C MET A 282 -18.94 23.19 -27.49
N TRP A 283 -18.34 23.74 -26.43
CA TRP A 283 -17.65 22.98 -25.37
C TRP A 283 -18.46 21.84 -24.74
N SER A 284 -19.75 22.05 -24.50
CA SER A 284 -20.64 21.04 -23.92
C SER A 284 -20.95 19.90 -24.90
N THR A 285 -21.02 20.19 -26.19
CA THR A 285 -21.29 19.22 -27.25
C THR A 285 -20.02 18.41 -27.54
N LEU A 286 -18.87 19.06 -27.62
CA LEU A 286 -17.57 18.40 -27.73
C LEU A 286 -17.32 17.48 -26.52
N SER A 287 -17.64 17.93 -25.31
CA SER A 287 -17.56 17.10 -24.10
C SER A 287 -18.42 15.83 -24.22
N LEU A 288 -19.63 15.94 -24.78
CA LEU A 288 -20.48 14.77 -25.00
C LEU A 288 -19.89 13.83 -26.05
N TRP A 289 -19.42 14.36 -27.18
CA TRP A 289 -18.83 13.55 -28.25
C TRP A 289 -17.61 12.77 -27.75
N LEU A 290 -16.71 13.44 -27.03
CA LEU A 290 -15.51 12.84 -26.45
C LEU A 290 -15.82 11.75 -25.42
N THR A 291 -16.94 11.88 -24.70
CA THR A 291 -17.31 10.98 -23.61
C THR A 291 -18.45 10.03 -23.95
N GLY A 292 -18.86 9.93 -25.22
CA GLY A 292 -19.98 9.07 -25.62
C GLY A 292 -21.29 9.42 -24.90
N GLY A 293 -21.53 10.71 -24.60
CA GLY A 293 -22.74 11.20 -23.94
C GLY A 293 -22.69 11.24 -22.41
N VAL A 294 -21.60 10.81 -21.77
CA VAL A 294 -21.52 10.64 -20.31
C VAL A 294 -21.37 11.97 -19.55
N SER A 295 -20.64 12.95 -20.11
CA SER A 295 -20.32 14.22 -19.44
C SER A 295 -20.41 15.44 -20.36
N GLN A 296 -20.94 16.55 -19.84
CA GLN A 296 -20.91 17.88 -20.50
C GLN A 296 -19.84 18.82 -19.93
N GLY A 297 -19.07 18.37 -18.94
CA GLY A 297 -18.22 19.22 -18.10
C GLY A 297 -16.72 19.11 -18.36
N VAL A 298 -16.27 18.32 -19.34
CA VAL A 298 -14.84 18.05 -19.57
C VAL A 298 -14.01 19.32 -19.77
N PHE A 299 -14.64 20.34 -20.38
CA PHE A 299 -14.02 21.62 -20.72
C PHE A 299 -14.58 22.79 -19.88
N LYS A 300 -15.32 22.54 -18.79
CA LYS A 300 -15.90 23.62 -17.96
C LYS A 300 -14.78 24.31 -17.16
N ALA A 301 -14.60 25.61 -17.34
CA ALA A 301 -13.62 26.39 -16.58
C ALA A 301 -14.14 26.64 -15.15
N GLY A 302 -13.35 26.27 -14.15
CA GLY A 302 -13.37 26.87 -12.82
C GLY A 302 -12.16 27.81 -12.69
N ARG A 303 -12.09 28.63 -11.63
CA ARG A 303 -10.88 29.44 -11.35
C ARG A 303 -9.70 28.47 -11.13
N ASP A 304 -8.63 28.65 -11.91
CA ASP A 304 -7.31 27.98 -11.83
C ASP A 304 -7.27 26.45 -11.99
N SER A 305 -7.56 25.95 -13.20
CA SER A 305 -7.21 24.56 -13.59
C SER A 305 -6.39 24.55 -14.88
N ASP A 306 -5.06 24.46 -14.72
CA ASP A 306 -4.09 24.37 -15.82
C ASP A 306 -4.42 23.26 -16.83
N ARG A 307 -4.99 22.14 -16.34
CA ARG A 307 -5.40 21.01 -17.17
C ARG A 307 -6.59 21.35 -18.06
N HIS A 308 -7.60 22.08 -17.58
CA HIS A 308 -8.72 22.50 -18.41
C HIS A 308 -8.29 23.53 -19.46
N GLN A 309 -7.35 24.42 -19.10
CA GLN A 309 -6.75 25.35 -20.04
C GLN A 309 -5.93 24.63 -21.12
N MET A 310 -5.13 23.62 -20.74
CA MET A 310 -4.43 22.75 -21.69
C MET A 310 -5.39 22.09 -22.68
N ARG A 311 -6.47 21.46 -22.21
CA ARG A 311 -7.47 20.81 -23.09
C ARG A 311 -8.11 21.80 -24.06
N ARG A 312 -8.46 23.00 -23.60
CA ARG A 312 -9.04 24.05 -24.45
C ARG A 312 -8.03 24.54 -25.50
N ARG A 313 -6.75 24.70 -25.14
CA ARG A 313 -5.68 25.04 -26.10
C ARG A 313 -5.54 24.00 -27.20
N MET A 314 -5.53 22.70 -26.85
CA MET A 314 -5.46 21.62 -27.84
C MET A 314 -6.65 21.64 -28.81
N VAL A 315 -7.86 21.88 -28.31
CA VAL A 315 -9.06 21.98 -29.16
C VAL A 315 -9.03 23.24 -30.02
N GLN A 316 -8.57 24.37 -29.49
CA GLN A 316 -8.47 25.61 -30.24
C GLN A 316 -7.49 25.49 -31.41
N GLN A 317 -6.34 24.83 -31.19
CA GLN A 317 -5.36 24.54 -32.27
C GLN A 317 -5.97 23.78 -33.44
N LEU A 318 -6.92 22.86 -33.18
CA LEU A 318 -7.62 22.15 -34.24
C LEU A 318 -8.59 23.05 -35.02
N VAL A 319 -9.29 23.94 -34.33
CA VAL A 319 -10.17 24.93 -34.97
C VAL A 319 -9.36 25.87 -35.85
N ASP A 320 -8.24 26.36 -35.33
CA ASP A 320 -7.34 27.27 -36.05
C ASP A 320 -6.71 26.57 -37.27
N ALA A 321 -6.50 25.25 -37.20
CA ALA A 321 -6.10 24.40 -38.33
C ALA A 321 -7.24 24.05 -39.30
N GLY A 322 -8.41 24.68 -39.18
CA GLY A 322 -9.57 24.46 -40.06
C GLY A 322 -10.35 23.16 -39.78
N ARG A 323 -10.03 22.43 -38.71
CA ARG A 323 -10.69 21.16 -38.35
C ARG A 323 -11.95 21.39 -37.51
N ALA A 324 -12.86 22.21 -38.04
CA ALA A 324 -14.12 22.57 -37.40
C ALA A 324 -15.33 22.10 -38.22
N ARG A 325 -16.37 21.63 -37.53
CA ARG A 325 -17.68 21.29 -38.12
C ARG A 325 -18.75 22.21 -37.55
N PRO A 326 -19.34 23.10 -38.37
CA PRO A 326 -20.53 23.84 -37.99
C PRO A 326 -21.67 22.86 -37.66
N VAL A 327 -22.21 22.95 -36.45
CA VAL A 327 -23.37 22.15 -36.03
C VAL A 327 -24.35 23.01 -35.23
N THR A 328 -25.63 22.66 -35.33
CA THR A 328 -26.65 23.14 -34.39
C THR A 328 -26.66 22.27 -33.12
N ALA A 329 -27.21 22.79 -32.02
CA ALA A 329 -27.36 22.01 -30.78
C ALA A 329 -28.29 20.79 -30.93
N LYS A 330 -29.10 20.71 -31.98
CA LYS A 330 -29.96 19.56 -32.31
C LYS A 330 -29.15 18.49 -33.04
N GLU A 331 -28.42 18.87 -34.08
CA GLU A 331 -27.53 17.97 -34.85
C GLU A 331 -26.38 17.45 -33.99
N GLY A 332 -25.81 18.29 -33.12
CA GLY A 332 -24.78 17.89 -32.17
C GLY A 332 -25.25 16.79 -31.21
N ARG A 333 -26.54 16.77 -30.86
CA ARG A 333 -27.13 15.70 -30.05
C ARG A 333 -27.49 14.48 -30.88
N ALA A 334 -28.00 14.66 -32.09
CA ALA A 334 -28.34 13.56 -33.00
C ALA A 334 -27.11 12.74 -33.43
N ALA A 335 -25.95 13.39 -33.57
CA ALA A 335 -24.68 12.74 -33.95
C ALA A 335 -24.16 11.71 -32.92
N LEU A 336 -24.72 11.68 -31.70
CA LEU A 336 -24.37 10.69 -30.67
C LEU A 336 -25.11 9.36 -30.84
N GLY A 337 -26.05 9.24 -31.79
CA GLY A 337 -26.90 8.06 -31.97
C GLY A 337 -27.89 7.82 -30.82
N VAL A 338 -28.40 6.58 -30.72
CA VAL A 338 -29.09 6.11 -29.50
C VAL A 338 -28.02 5.95 -28.43
N VAL A 339 -27.72 7.04 -27.74
CA VAL A 339 -26.98 6.96 -26.48
C VAL A 339 -27.87 6.15 -25.55
N ASP A 340 -27.37 5.01 -25.10
CA ASP A 340 -27.93 4.31 -23.96
C ASP A 340 -27.80 5.28 -22.78
N GLN A 341 -28.76 6.20 -22.66
CA GLN A 341 -28.85 7.07 -21.52
C GLN A 341 -29.20 6.11 -20.41
N PRO A 342 -28.29 5.83 -19.45
CA PRO A 342 -28.71 5.11 -18.27
C PRO A 342 -29.89 5.90 -17.76
N VAL A 343 -31.06 5.23 -17.64
CA VAL A 343 -32.29 5.80 -17.11
C VAL A 343 -31.82 6.71 -16.01
N ARG A 344 -31.91 8.04 -16.20
CA ARG A 344 -31.51 8.97 -15.16
C ARG A 344 -32.36 8.52 -13.99
N GLY A 345 -31.75 7.82 -13.02
CA GLY A 345 -32.42 7.51 -11.76
C GLY A 345 -32.96 8.87 -11.37
N ARG A 346 -34.30 9.00 -11.44
CA ARG A 346 -34.99 10.29 -11.48
C ARG A 346 -34.23 11.20 -10.53
N ASN A 347 -33.91 12.43 -10.93
CA ASN A 347 -33.54 13.46 -9.95
C ASN A 347 -34.68 13.47 -8.92
N ARG A 348 -34.61 12.62 -7.88
CA ARG A 348 -35.63 12.51 -6.85
C ARG A 348 -35.52 13.86 -6.21
N ARG A 349 -36.58 14.66 -6.32
CA ARG A 349 -36.54 16.00 -5.75
C ARG A 349 -36.25 15.81 -4.25
N PRO A 350 -35.48 16.71 -3.62
CA PRO A 350 -35.20 16.59 -2.20
C PRO A 350 -36.46 16.33 -1.36
N ASP A 351 -37.60 16.89 -1.76
CA ASP A 351 -38.90 16.67 -1.13
C ASP A 351 -39.46 15.25 -1.33
N ASP A 352 -39.20 14.61 -2.48
CA ASP A 352 -39.59 13.22 -2.75
C ASP A 352 -38.79 12.23 -1.89
N LEU A 353 -37.52 12.57 -1.61
CA LEU A 353 -36.67 11.80 -0.69
C LEU A 353 -37.19 11.95 0.74
N ASP A 354 -37.52 13.18 1.15
CA ASP A 354 -38.10 13.47 2.47
C ASP A 354 -39.41 12.70 2.69
N ALA A 355 -40.30 12.71 1.69
CA ALA A 355 -41.56 11.97 1.72
C ALA A 355 -41.36 10.46 1.83
N GLN A 356 -40.37 9.90 1.12
CA GLN A 356 -40.05 8.47 1.18
C GLN A 356 -39.46 8.05 2.54
N VAL A 357 -38.54 8.84 3.11
CA VAL A 357 -38.01 8.57 4.46
C VAL A 357 -39.15 8.59 5.48
N LYS A 358 -40.02 9.60 5.44
CA LYS A 358 -41.19 9.68 6.33
C LYS A 358 -42.15 8.51 6.14
N LYS A 359 -42.45 8.14 4.90
CA LYS A 359 -43.33 7.00 4.58
C LYS A 359 -42.75 5.69 5.09
N TRP A 360 -41.44 5.47 4.92
CA TRP A 360 -40.78 4.26 5.40
C TRP A 360 -40.75 4.22 6.94
N LEU A 361 -40.46 5.34 7.60
CA LEU A 361 -40.46 5.44 9.06
C LEU A 361 -41.86 5.35 9.68
N ALA A 362 -42.92 5.68 8.95
CA ALA A 362 -44.31 5.58 9.42
C ALA A 362 -44.79 4.13 9.59
N ASP A 363 -44.13 3.16 8.95
CA ASP A 363 -44.43 1.74 9.13
C ASP A 363 -43.62 1.18 10.33
N PRO A 364 -44.27 0.78 11.43
CA PRO A 364 -43.60 0.28 12.62
C PRO A 364 -42.89 -1.06 12.42
N ALA A 365 -43.25 -1.83 11.39
CA ALA A 365 -42.58 -3.11 11.07
C ALA A 365 -41.16 -2.90 10.52
N ASN A 366 -40.85 -1.72 9.97
CA ASN A 366 -39.54 -1.42 9.44
C ASN A 366 -38.48 -1.30 10.55
N ARG A 367 -37.42 -2.10 10.43
CA ARG A 367 -36.31 -2.16 11.39
C ARG A 367 -35.15 -1.25 10.99
N ILE A 368 -34.73 -0.40 11.92
CA ILE A 368 -33.63 0.55 11.75
C ILE A 368 -32.30 -0.15 12.08
N PRO A 369 -31.33 -0.20 11.15
CA PRO A 369 -30.03 -0.77 11.42
C PRO A 369 -29.22 0.16 12.35
N VAL A 370 -28.86 -0.31 13.54
CA VAL A 370 -28.15 0.47 14.57
C VAL A 370 -26.89 -0.26 15.01
N ARG A 371 -25.80 0.46 15.23
CA ARG A 371 -24.54 -0.13 15.73
C ARG A 371 -24.73 -0.68 17.14
N ARG A 372 -24.41 -1.96 17.34
CA ARG A 372 -24.43 -2.59 18.67
C ARG A 372 -23.33 -2.04 19.58
N GLU A 373 -22.12 -1.93 19.04
CA GLU A 373 -20.93 -1.50 19.77
C GLU A 373 -20.23 -0.34 19.04
N SER A 374 -19.43 0.42 19.80
CA SER A 374 -18.62 1.51 19.26
C SER A 374 -17.48 0.95 18.41
N SER A 375 -17.22 1.57 17.26
CA SER A 375 -16.20 1.14 16.29
C SER A 375 -15.50 2.34 15.64
N VAL A 376 -14.49 2.07 14.81
CA VAL A 376 -13.83 3.09 13.97
C VAL A 376 -14.81 3.79 13.02
N HIS A 377 -15.96 3.17 12.74
CA HIS A 377 -17.01 3.70 11.87
C HIS A 377 -18.12 4.48 12.59
N GLY A 378 -18.08 4.56 13.93
CA GLY A 378 -19.02 5.35 14.75
C GLY A 378 -19.35 4.71 16.11
N PRO A 379 -19.94 5.47 17.05
CA PRO A 379 -20.33 5.01 18.38
C PRO A 379 -21.50 4.01 18.36
N ALA A 380 -21.60 3.20 19.43
CA ALA A 380 -22.76 2.36 19.71
C ALA A 380 -24.05 3.19 19.75
N GLY A 381 -25.16 2.61 19.29
CA GLY A 381 -26.45 3.30 19.22
C GLY A 381 -26.63 4.21 18.00
N GLU A 382 -25.61 4.44 17.18
CA GLU A 382 -25.76 5.22 15.94
C GLU A 382 -26.30 4.37 14.77
N PRO A 383 -27.23 4.88 13.96
CA PRO A 383 -27.68 4.21 12.74
C PRO A 383 -26.56 3.94 11.74
N VAL A 384 -26.61 2.77 11.10
CA VAL A 384 -25.75 2.46 9.94
C VAL A 384 -26.37 3.07 8.70
N TRP A 385 -25.99 4.33 8.42
CA TRP A 385 -26.62 5.17 7.40
C TRP A 385 -26.69 4.55 5.99
N LEU A 386 -25.65 3.82 5.58
CA LEU A 386 -25.60 3.17 4.27
C LEU A 386 -26.61 2.02 4.15
N THR A 387 -26.69 1.18 5.19
CA THR A 387 -27.63 0.05 5.28
C THR A 387 -29.06 0.55 5.37
N LEU A 388 -29.29 1.61 6.16
CA LEU A 388 -30.61 2.26 6.25
C LEU A 388 -31.04 2.83 4.89
N GLU A 389 -30.14 3.48 4.16
CA GLU A 389 -30.44 4.01 2.84
C GLU A 389 -30.89 2.92 1.87
N SER A 390 -30.23 1.76 1.89
CA SER A 390 -30.65 0.60 1.09
C SER A 390 -32.04 0.09 1.47
N ARG A 391 -32.40 0.06 2.76
CA ARG A 391 -33.73 -0.38 3.22
C ARG A 391 -34.84 0.58 2.83
N VAL A 392 -34.59 1.89 2.95
CA VAL A 392 -35.59 2.93 2.63
C VAL A 392 -35.85 3.02 1.13
N PHE A 393 -34.81 2.88 0.30
CA PHE A 393 -34.91 3.18 -1.13
C PHE A 393 -34.76 1.97 -2.06
N GLY A 394 -34.58 0.77 -1.50
CA GLY A 394 -34.31 -0.48 -2.22
C GLY A 394 -32.97 -0.51 -2.95
N THR A 395 -32.16 0.55 -2.83
CA THR A 395 -30.85 0.73 -3.48
C THR A 395 -30.01 1.71 -2.67
N VAL A 396 -28.68 1.58 -2.67
CA VAL A 396 -27.81 2.64 -2.14
C VAL A 396 -27.81 3.79 -3.13
N THR A 397 -28.48 4.89 -2.78
CA THR A 397 -28.59 6.03 -3.70
C THR A 397 -27.29 6.84 -3.67
N ARG A 398 -26.87 7.40 -4.81
CA ARG A 398 -25.67 8.27 -4.87
C ARG A 398 -25.87 9.64 -4.21
N ALA A 399 -26.98 9.86 -3.50
CA ALA A 399 -27.40 11.18 -3.06
C ALA A 399 -26.90 11.55 -1.65
N ASN A 400 -26.14 10.68 -0.96
CA ASN A 400 -25.69 10.90 0.42
C ASN A 400 -26.86 11.40 1.29
N VAL A 401 -28.00 10.70 1.18
CA VAL A 401 -29.31 11.18 1.65
C VAL A 401 -29.29 11.51 3.13
N PHE A 402 -28.49 10.75 3.88
CA PHE A 402 -28.27 10.87 5.31
C PHE A 402 -26.88 11.39 5.70
N THR A 403 -25.94 11.61 4.77
CA THR A 403 -24.53 11.85 5.10
C THR A 403 -23.91 13.12 4.52
N SER A 404 -24.64 13.90 3.71
CA SER A 404 -24.11 15.10 3.04
C SER A 404 -23.89 16.34 3.95
N GLY A 405 -24.18 16.27 5.24
CA GLY A 405 -23.91 17.34 6.22
C GLY A 405 -24.80 18.59 6.14
N THR A 406 -25.77 18.64 5.22
CA THR A 406 -26.71 19.78 5.05
C THR A 406 -27.79 19.83 6.13
N ALA A 407 -28.45 20.97 6.29
CA ALA A 407 -29.55 21.13 7.27
C ALA A 407 -30.68 20.11 7.07
N ARG A 408 -31.10 19.86 5.81
CA ARG A 408 -32.10 18.83 5.49
C ARG A 408 -31.62 17.42 5.83
N THR A 409 -30.34 17.13 5.59
CA THR A 409 -29.74 15.84 5.94
C THR A 409 -29.75 15.61 7.45
N ARG A 410 -29.41 16.63 8.26
CA ARG A 410 -29.50 16.56 9.73
C ARG A 410 -30.93 16.34 10.19
N GLN A 411 -31.90 16.99 9.55
CA GLN A 411 -33.31 16.81 9.83
C GLN A 411 -33.77 15.35 9.56
N ARG A 412 -33.31 14.73 8.47
CA ARG A 412 -33.58 13.31 8.19
C ARG A 412 -32.93 12.39 9.22
N GLN A 413 -31.67 12.66 9.58
CA GLN A 413 -30.99 11.90 10.64
C GLN A 413 -31.75 12.00 11.97
N GLN A 414 -32.30 13.18 12.27
CA GLN A 414 -33.11 13.40 13.46
C GLN A 414 -34.40 12.56 13.42
N TRP A 415 -35.16 12.55 12.32
CA TRP A 415 -36.34 11.68 12.19
C TRP A 415 -36.01 10.20 12.39
N VAL A 416 -34.86 9.75 11.87
CA VAL A 416 -34.41 8.37 12.05
C VAL A 416 -34.07 8.11 13.52
N ARG A 417 -33.30 8.99 14.17
CA ARG A 417 -32.93 8.83 15.59
C ARG A 417 -34.13 8.83 16.51
N GLU A 418 -35.13 9.68 16.26
CA GLU A 418 -36.38 9.74 17.01
C GLU A 418 -37.24 8.47 16.83
N ALA A 419 -37.08 7.77 15.70
CA ALA A 419 -37.80 6.53 15.41
C ALA A 419 -37.10 5.26 15.98
N ILE A 420 -35.92 5.40 16.59
CA ILE A 420 -35.21 4.28 17.22
C ILE A 420 -35.90 3.93 18.54
N THR A 421 -36.45 2.73 18.59
CA THR A 421 -36.98 2.08 19.79
C THR A 421 -36.45 0.65 19.85
N GLU A 422 -36.47 0.02 21.02
CA GLU A 422 -35.95 -1.34 21.21
C GLU A 422 -36.60 -2.36 20.28
N ASP A 423 -37.92 -2.25 20.09
CA ASP A 423 -38.73 -3.09 19.21
C ASP A 423 -38.55 -2.80 17.72
N ARG A 424 -37.93 -1.67 17.35
CA ARG A 424 -37.68 -1.26 15.95
C ARG A 424 -36.22 -1.25 15.56
N THR A 425 -35.35 -1.74 16.43
CA THR A 425 -33.90 -1.77 16.18
C THR A 425 -33.46 -3.12 15.64
N ASP A 426 -32.64 -3.10 14.60
CA ASP A 426 -31.88 -4.24 14.12
C ASP A 426 -30.40 -3.95 14.36
N TYR A 427 -29.81 -4.63 15.32
CA TYR A 427 -28.43 -4.37 15.73
C TYR A 427 -27.47 -4.92 14.68
N ILE A 428 -26.79 -4.02 13.98
CA ILE A 428 -25.75 -4.35 13.01
C ILE A 428 -24.40 -4.35 13.72
N GLU A 429 -23.72 -5.47 13.63
CA GLU A 429 -22.33 -5.60 14.03
C GLU A 429 -21.45 -5.11 12.87
N ASP A 430 -21.40 -3.80 12.72
CA ASP A 430 -20.86 -3.11 11.54
C ASP A 430 -19.32 -3.07 11.49
N GLY A 431 -18.68 -3.88 12.34
CA GLY A 431 -17.26 -4.22 12.32
C GLY A 431 -16.99 -5.73 12.30
N ASP A 432 -18.02 -6.58 12.33
CA ASP A 432 -17.90 -8.03 12.52
C ASP A 432 -17.25 -8.72 11.31
N LEU A 433 -17.62 -8.39 10.07
CA LEU A 433 -17.05 -9.12 8.93
C LEU A 433 -15.57 -8.82 8.69
N GLU A 434 -15.12 -7.55 8.70
CA GLU A 434 -13.70 -7.24 8.52
C GLU A 434 -12.85 -7.78 9.68
N HIS A 435 -13.38 -7.68 10.91
CA HIS A 435 -12.81 -8.29 12.09
C HIS A 435 -12.70 -9.81 11.94
N ALA A 436 -13.77 -10.50 11.57
CA ALA A 436 -13.84 -11.94 11.40
C ALA A 436 -12.92 -12.42 10.26
N LEU A 437 -12.86 -11.70 9.14
CA LEU A 437 -11.91 -11.97 8.06
C LEU A 437 -10.46 -11.81 8.53
N ARG A 438 -10.19 -10.85 9.42
CA ARG A 438 -8.88 -10.67 10.06
C ARG A 438 -8.55 -11.80 11.03
N MET A 439 -9.53 -12.26 11.82
CA MET A 439 -9.39 -13.44 12.68
C MET A 439 -9.06 -14.69 11.85
N VAL A 440 -9.76 -14.93 10.74
CA VAL A 440 -9.49 -16.08 9.84
C VAL A 440 -8.10 -15.96 9.20
N ARG A 441 -7.67 -14.76 8.75
CA ARG A 441 -6.31 -14.57 8.22
C ARG A 441 -5.24 -14.90 9.25
N ALA A 442 -5.40 -14.35 10.45
CA ALA A 442 -4.46 -14.55 11.55
C ALA A 442 -4.42 -16.02 11.98
N ALA A 443 -5.58 -16.68 12.09
CA ALA A 443 -5.68 -18.11 12.39
C ALA A 443 -4.93 -18.95 11.36
N CYS A 444 -5.18 -18.75 10.05
CA CYS A 444 -4.45 -19.45 8.99
C CYS A 444 -2.95 -19.21 9.10
N TYR A 445 -2.54 -17.96 9.32
CA TYR A 445 -1.12 -17.60 9.43
C TYR A 445 -0.45 -18.28 10.63
N VAL A 446 -1.06 -18.20 11.82
CA VAL A 446 -0.55 -18.84 13.04
C VAL A 446 -0.44 -20.35 12.85
N PHE A 447 -1.49 -20.99 12.32
CA PHE A 447 -1.53 -22.45 12.16
C PHE A 447 -0.50 -22.96 11.15
N ILE A 448 -0.38 -22.30 9.99
CA ILE A 448 0.62 -22.65 8.97
C ILE A 448 2.03 -22.39 9.51
N ALA A 449 2.28 -21.23 10.14
CA ALA A 449 3.58 -20.93 10.74
C ALA A 449 4.01 -21.99 11.75
N ALA A 450 3.07 -22.37 12.62
CA ALA A 450 3.28 -23.32 13.69
C ALA A 450 3.67 -24.72 13.22
N LEU A 451 3.04 -25.22 12.15
CA LEU A 451 3.21 -26.60 11.71
C LEU A 451 4.25 -26.76 10.58
N THR A 452 4.61 -25.67 9.90
CA THR A 452 5.61 -25.69 8.82
C THR A 452 6.99 -25.21 9.27
N LEU A 453 7.05 -24.45 10.37
CA LEU A 453 8.26 -23.77 10.86
C LEU A 453 8.90 -22.82 9.82
N MET A 454 8.12 -22.40 8.82
CA MET A 454 8.54 -21.41 7.84
C MET A 454 8.74 -20.04 8.51
N ARG A 455 9.75 -19.29 8.08
CA ARG A 455 9.95 -17.90 8.53
C ARG A 455 8.87 -16.99 7.97
N ASP A 456 8.61 -15.86 8.63
CA ASP A 456 7.66 -14.84 8.15
C ASP A 456 7.84 -14.48 6.66
N SER A 457 9.08 -14.24 6.23
CA SER A 457 9.36 -13.93 4.82
C SER A 457 9.04 -15.08 3.86
N GLU A 458 9.08 -16.34 4.32
CA GLU A 458 8.78 -17.54 3.52
C GLU A 458 7.26 -17.80 3.49
N LEU A 459 6.57 -17.57 4.61
CA LEU A 459 5.10 -17.64 4.71
C LEU A 459 4.44 -16.60 3.82
N GLN A 460 4.89 -15.34 3.90
CA GLN A 460 4.29 -14.26 3.13
C GLN A 460 4.54 -14.37 1.62
N GLU A 461 5.50 -15.19 1.17
CA GLU A 461 5.75 -15.50 -0.26
C GLU A 461 4.97 -16.74 -0.75
N ILE A 462 4.11 -17.34 0.09
CA ILE A 462 3.27 -18.45 -0.36
C ILE A 462 2.31 -17.93 -1.45
N GLU A 463 2.48 -18.49 -2.64
CA GLU A 463 1.67 -18.19 -3.81
C GLU A 463 0.43 -19.12 -3.85
N ARG A 464 -0.58 -18.74 -4.65
CA ARG A 464 -1.73 -19.58 -4.96
C ARG A 464 -1.29 -20.89 -5.60
N ASN A 465 -2.08 -21.95 -5.41
CA ASN A 465 -1.74 -23.29 -5.91
C ASN A 465 -0.33 -23.76 -5.46
N SER A 466 0.05 -23.43 -4.23
CA SER A 466 1.37 -23.78 -3.67
C SER A 466 1.45 -25.20 -3.12
N ILE A 467 0.31 -25.87 -2.92
CA ILE A 467 0.28 -27.27 -2.49
C ILE A 467 0.72 -28.14 -3.66
N VAL A 468 1.79 -28.89 -3.46
CA VAL A 468 2.38 -29.80 -4.44
C VAL A 468 2.64 -31.16 -3.81
N GLU A 469 2.75 -32.19 -4.65
CA GLU A 469 3.29 -33.47 -4.21
C GLU A 469 4.83 -33.42 -4.18
N HIS A 470 5.41 -33.94 -3.10
CA HIS A 470 6.85 -34.08 -2.94
C HIS A 470 7.19 -35.40 -2.25
N TYR A 471 7.76 -36.33 -3.02
CA TYR A 471 8.07 -37.69 -2.56
C TYR A 471 6.83 -38.42 -2.00
N GLY A 472 5.69 -38.34 -2.70
CA GLY A 472 4.46 -39.03 -2.30
C GLY A 472 3.68 -38.38 -1.16
N SER A 473 4.15 -37.23 -0.65
CA SER A 473 3.52 -36.50 0.46
C SER A 473 3.20 -35.06 0.06
N PRO A 474 2.13 -34.45 0.61
CA PRO A 474 1.81 -33.07 0.33
C PRO A 474 2.88 -32.12 0.93
N ALA A 475 3.20 -31.07 0.18
CA ALA A 475 4.15 -30.06 0.57
C ALA A 475 3.72 -28.67 0.09
N ILE A 476 4.07 -27.63 0.84
CA ILE A 476 3.96 -26.24 0.39
C ILE A 476 5.21 -25.87 -0.39
N ALA A 477 5.05 -25.45 -1.64
CA ALA A 477 6.11 -24.86 -2.42
C ALA A 477 6.13 -23.33 -2.25
N SER A 478 7.17 -22.81 -1.59
CA SER A 478 7.38 -21.37 -1.36
C SER A 478 8.83 -20.97 -1.59
N ARG A 479 9.17 -19.68 -1.47
CA ARG A 479 10.51 -19.15 -1.72
C ARG A 479 11.28 -18.91 -0.43
N LYS A 480 12.51 -19.41 -0.38
CA LYS A 480 13.46 -19.06 0.67
C LYS A 480 14.00 -17.66 0.43
N VAL A 481 13.91 -16.79 1.42
CA VAL A 481 14.36 -15.39 1.29
C VAL A 481 15.68 -15.14 2.02
N LYS A 482 15.88 -15.76 3.19
CA LYS A 482 17.03 -15.47 4.06
C LYS A 482 18.30 -16.15 3.55
N HIS A 483 19.38 -15.37 3.42
CA HIS A 483 20.74 -15.82 3.06
C HIS A 483 20.90 -16.42 1.65
N ASP A 484 19.98 -16.15 0.71
CA ASP A 484 20.08 -16.68 -0.65
C ASP A 484 19.60 -15.65 -1.69
N GLU A 485 20.54 -15.10 -2.48
CA GLU A 485 20.23 -14.13 -3.52
C GLU A 485 19.39 -14.71 -4.66
N SER A 486 19.45 -16.04 -4.89
CA SER A 486 18.70 -16.73 -5.93
C SER A 486 17.23 -16.97 -5.56
N ARG A 487 16.90 -16.84 -4.27
CA ARG A 487 15.57 -17.06 -3.67
C ARG A 487 14.89 -18.33 -4.22
N PRO A 488 15.50 -19.50 -4.02
CA PRO A 488 15.03 -20.74 -4.63
C PRO A 488 13.64 -21.09 -4.10
N ARG A 489 12.85 -21.71 -4.97
CA ARG A 489 11.56 -22.29 -4.57
C ARG A 489 11.86 -23.63 -3.89
N LEU A 490 11.61 -23.71 -2.59
CA LEU A 490 11.77 -24.92 -1.77
C LEU A 490 10.40 -25.52 -1.43
N LYS A 491 10.41 -26.70 -0.84
CA LYS A 491 9.21 -27.47 -0.48
C LYS A 491 9.25 -27.83 1.01
N TRP A 492 8.16 -27.59 1.72
CA TRP A 492 7.97 -27.94 3.13
C TRP A 492 6.88 -28.99 3.22
N TRP A 493 7.18 -30.19 3.71
CA TRP A 493 6.16 -31.22 3.93
C TRP A 493 5.12 -30.75 4.94
N ILE A 494 3.87 -31.11 4.67
CA ILE A 494 2.72 -30.68 5.47
C ILE A 494 1.77 -31.84 5.75
N THR A 495 0.84 -31.60 6.67
CA THR A 495 -0.31 -32.47 6.95
C THR A 495 -1.57 -31.92 6.27
N GLU A 496 -2.62 -32.73 6.18
CA GLU A 496 -3.91 -32.33 5.59
C GLU A 496 -4.53 -31.09 6.26
N PRO A 497 -4.51 -30.93 7.60
CA PRO A 497 -4.98 -29.69 8.25
C PRO A 497 -4.26 -28.43 7.76
N VAL A 498 -2.97 -28.52 7.46
CA VAL A 498 -2.21 -27.38 6.92
C VAL A 498 -2.62 -27.10 5.47
N ALA A 499 -2.90 -28.15 4.68
CA ALA A 499 -3.43 -27.99 3.32
C ALA A 499 -4.78 -27.26 3.34
N GLN A 500 -5.67 -27.61 4.28
CA GLN A 500 -6.95 -26.92 4.48
C GLN A 500 -6.75 -25.45 4.87
N ALA A 501 -5.85 -25.16 5.81
CA ALA A 501 -5.53 -23.79 6.20
C ALA A 501 -5.01 -22.94 5.02
N VAL A 502 -4.19 -23.54 4.14
CA VAL A 502 -3.71 -22.90 2.91
C VAL A 502 -4.88 -22.63 1.95
N ALA A 503 -5.80 -23.57 1.77
CA ALA A 503 -6.98 -23.39 0.93
C ALA A 503 -7.89 -22.27 1.44
N VAL A 504 -8.10 -22.18 2.76
CA VAL A 504 -8.86 -21.09 3.40
C VAL A 504 -8.16 -19.74 3.19
N ALA A 505 -6.85 -19.66 3.44
CA ALA A 505 -6.08 -18.43 3.19
C ALA A 505 -6.11 -18.03 1.70
N GLU A 506 -6.06 -19.00 0.79
CA GLU A 506 -6.16 -18.77 -0.64
C GLU A 506 -7.53 -18.20 -1.04
N ARG A 507 -8.64 -18.75 -0.51
CA ARG A 507 -10.00 -18.22 -0.72
C ARG A 507 -10.19 -16.84 -0.09
N LEU A 508 -9.53 -16.59 1.05
CA LEU A 508 -9.57 -15.31 1.76
C LEU A 508 -8.88 -14.19 0.97
N SER A 509 -7.77 -14.50 0.31
CA SER A 509 -6.97 -13.52 -0.42
C SER A 509 -7.68 -12.96 -1.65
N TRP A 510 -7.60 -11.65 -1.82
CA TRP A 510 -7.95 -10.97 -3.07
C TRP A 510 -6.75 -10.78 -4.00
N HIS A 511 -5.55 -11.18 -3.59
CA HIS A 511 -4.34 -10.97 -4.39
C HIS A 511 -4.22 -11.98 -5.51
N ASP A 512 -3.73 -11.54 -6.66
CA ASP A 512 -3.70 -12.38 -7.87
C ASP A 512 -2.77 -13.59 -7.68
N SER A 513 -1.61 -13.38 -7.05
CA SER A 513 -0.64 -14.47 -6.81
C SER A 513 -0.44 -14.94 -5.36
N HIS A 514 -0.62 -14.13 -4.32
CA HIS A 514 -0.22 -14.48 -2.95
C HIS A 514 -1.43 -14.80 -2.07
N ILE A 515 -1.31 -15.78 -1.17
CA ILE A 515 -2.41 -16.15 -0.25
C ILE A 515 -2.46 -15.26 0.99
N PHE A 516 -1.33 -14.63 1.36
CA PHE A 516 -1.27 -13.65 2.44
C PHE A 516 -1.17 -12.25 1.88
N ALA A 517 -2.27 -11.51 1.98
CA ALA A 517 -2.41 -10.16 1.43
C ALA A 517 -3.35 -9.31 2.29
N THR A 518 -3.51 -8.04 1.92
CA THR A 518 -4.55 -7.16 2.50
C THR A 518 -5.96 -7.73 2.25
N LEU A 519 -6.82 -7.65 3.27
CA LEU A 519 -8.21 -8.13 3.22
C LEU A 519 -9.16 -7.26 2.39
N ALA A 520 -8.75 -6.02 2.12
CA ALA A 520 -9.57 -5.11 1.34
C ALA A 520 -9.76 -5.66 -0.08
N PRO A 521 -11.02 -5.75 -0.57
CA PRO A 521 -11.27 -6.13 -1.95
C PRO A 521 -10.63 -5.11 -2.88
N PRO A 522 -10.30 -5.50 -4.12
CA PRO A 522 -9.72 -4.58 -5.09
C PRO A 522 -10.72 -3.45 -5.31
N SER A 523 -10.30 -2.20 -5.07
CA SER A 523 -11.08 -1.08 -5.59
C SER A 523 -11.19 -1.28 -7.11
N GLY A 524 -12.40 -1.17 -7.69
CA GLY A 524 -12.71 -1.36 -9.13
C GLY A 524 -12.04 -0.35 -10.09
N PHE A 525 -10.88 0.11 -9.68
CA PHE A 525 -10.08 1.25 -10.04
C PHE A 525 -8.61 0.83 -10.26
N LEU A 526 -8.25 -0.41 -9.89
CA LEU A 526 -6.92 -0.97 -10.02
C LEU A 526 -6.87 -1.95 -11.21
N PRO A 527 -5.80 -1.90 -12.04
CA PRO A 527 -5.60 -2.88 -13.11
C PRO A 527 -5.56 -4.32 -12.59
N GLU A 528 -5.89 -5.26 -13.46
CA GLU A 528 -5.61 -6.69 -13.27
C GLU A 528 -4.09 -6.86 -12.99
N GLY A 529 -3.71 -7.66 -11.98
CA GLY A 529 -2.32 -7.71 -11.47
C GLY A 529 -2.03 -6.78 -10.28
N THR A 530 -2.99 -5.93 -9.85
CA THR A 530 -2.83 -4.98 -8.73
C THR A 530 -3.88 -5.19 -7.63
N ARG A 531 -4.53 -6.37 -7.62
CA ARG A 531 -5.58 -6.68 -6.66
C ARG A 531 -4.97 -6.94 -5.28
N GLY A 532 -5.27 -6.10 -4.29
CA GLY A 532 -4.69 -6.20 -2.95
C GLY A 532 -3.17 -5.97 -2.92
N ARG A 533 -2.61 -5.82 -1.72
CA ARG A 533 -1.15 -5.76 -1.52
C ARG A 533 -0.68 -7.10 -0.96
N ALA A 534 0.26 -7.75 -1.64
CA ALA A 534 0.97 -8.91 -1.09
C ALA A 534 1.59 -8.54 0.27
N GLY A 535 1.46 -9.46 1.21
CA GLY A 535 1.94 -9.35 2.57
C GLY A 535 1.17 -8.38 3.47
N PHE A 536 1.29 -8.64 4.77
CA PHE A 536 0.63 -7.91 5.85
C PHE A 536 1.52 -7.85 7.09
N ASP A 537 1.11 -7.04 8.07
CA ASP A 537 1.79 -6.96 9.36
C ASP A 537 1.34 -8.14 10.23
N ALA A 538 2.08 -9.24 10.15
CA ALA A 538 1.74 -10.48 10.84
C ALA A 538 1.72 -10.31 12.36
N PHE A 539 2.65 -9.52 12.92
CA PHE A 539 2.73 -9.27 14.36
C PHE A 539 1.44 -8.65 14.89
N ARG A 540 0.98 -7.56 14.25
CA ARG A 540 -0.27 -6.89 14.64
C ARG A 540 -1.51 -7.77 14.51
N ASP A 541 -1.51 -8.70 13.56
CA ASP A 541 -2.64 -9.62 13.35
C ASP A 541 -2.63 -10.77 14.36
N ILE A 542 -1.45 -11.26 14.74
CA ILE A 542 -1.30 -12.27 15.81
C ILE A 542 -1.74 -11.67 17.15
N ASP A 543 -1.26 -10.48 17.50
CA ASP A 543 -1.67 -9.80 18.75
C ASP A 543 -3.19 -9.58 18.77
N PHE A 544 -3.75 -9.07 17.67
CA PHE A 544 -5.19 -8.91 17.53
C PHE A 544 -5.94 -10.24 17.71
N PHE A 545 -5.45 -11.33 17.14
CA PHE A 545 -6.07 -12.64 17.28
C PHE A 545 -6.08 -13.12 18.74
N ILE A 546 -4.94 -13.02 19.42
CA ILE A 546 -4.78 -13.43 20.83
C ILE A 546 -5.67 -12.58 21.74
N GLU A 547 -5.66 -11.26 21.58
CA GLU A 547 -6.50 -10.35 22.36
C GLU A 547 -8.00 -10.67 22.25
N ASN A 548 -8.47 -11.02 21.05
CA ASN A 548 -9.89 -11.31 20.83
C ASN A 548 -10.30 -12.70 21.33
N ILE A 549 -9.44 -13.71 21.22
CA ILE A 549 -9.69 -15.02 21.84
C ILE A 549 -9.83 -14.87 23.36
N ASN A 550 -8.91 -14.15 23.99
CA ASN A 550 -8.93 -13.97 25.45
C ASN A 550 -10.20 -13.25 25.92
N LYS A 551 -10.64 -12.20 25.21
CA LYS A 551 -11.92 -11.52 25.51
C LYS A 551 -13.15 -12.43 25.39
N THR A 552 -13.09 -13.44 24.52
CA THR A 552 -14.20 -14.36 24.30
C THR A 552 -14.24 -15.45 25.38
N LEU A 553 -13.07 -15.86 25.88
CA LEU A 553 -12.94 -16.78 27.01
C LEU A 553 -13.46 -16.17 28.33
N ASP A 554 -13.28 -14.87 28.54
CA ASP A 554 -13.79 -14.18 29.74
C ASP A 554 -15.33 -14.02 29.76
N ARG A 555 -16.00 -14.29 28.62
CA ARG A 555 -17.46 -14.16 28.46
C ARG A 555 -18.22 -15.49 28.61
N THR A 556 -17.50 -16.61 28.66
CA THR A 556 -17.99 -17.97 28.87
C THR A 556 -17.58 -18.47 30.24
#